data_AF-A0A942PFX1-F1
#
_entry.id   AF-A0A942PFX1-F1
#
_cell.length_a   1.000
_cell.length_b   1.000
_cell.length_c   1.000
_cell.angle_alpha   90.00
_cell.angle_beta   90.00
_cell.angle_gamma   90.00
#
_symmetry.space_group_name_H-M   'P 1'
#
loop_
_entity.id
_entity.type
_entity.pdbx_description
1 polymer ?
#
loop_
_entity_poly.entity_id
_entity_poly.type
_entity_poly.pdbx_seq_one_letter_code
_entity_poly.pdbx_strand_id
1 'polypeptide(L)' 'DKSLKGRQFAWNLIVKRLHEGSILVFDDIQDNNYFKNFVENHTCSFHVFRFQNKYAGFVHQLKLK' A
#
# COMPACT_ATOMS: atom_id res chain seq x y z
N ASP A 1 -12.40 6.21 -7.20
CA ASP A 1 -11.69 6.28 -8.49
C ASP A 1 -10.49 5.31 -8.45
N LYS A 2 -10.40 4.39 -9.42
CA LYS A 2 -9.29 3.41 -9.56
C LYS A 2 -8.16 3.94 -10.48
N SER A 3 -8.12 5.24 -10.78
CA SER A 3 -7.01 5.87 -11.49
C SER A 3 -5.79 6.05 -10.57
N LEU A 4 -4.62 6.28 -11.17
CA LEU A 4 -3.41 6.65 -10.42
C LEU A 4 -3.62 7.96 -9.64
N LYS A 5 -4.26 8.95 -10.26
CA LYS A 5 -4.58 10.25 -9.65
C LYS A 5 -5.50 10.09 -8.44
N GLY A 6 -6.52 9.25 -8.55
CA GLY A 6 -7.44 8.94 -7.45
C GLY A 6 -6.75 8.33 -6.25
N ARG A 7 -5.84 7.36 -6.48
CA ARG A 7 -5.04 6.75 -5.41
C ARG A 7 -4.09 7.75 -4.76
N GLN A 8 -3.42 8.58 -5.56
CA GLN A 8 -2.50 9.57 -5.03
C GLN A 8 -3.20 10.68 -4.23
N PHE A 9 -4.39 11.09 -4.67
CA PHE A 9 -5.24 11.99 -3.91
C PHE A 9 -5.61 11.41 -2.54
N ALA A 10 -6.09 10.16 -2.51
CA ALA A 10 -6.43 9.47 -1.26
C ALA A 10 -5.20 9.32 -0.34
N TRP A 11 -4.06 8.92 -0.91
CA TRP A 11 -2.79 8.81 -0.19
C TRP A 11 -2.39 10.12 0.49
N ASN A 12 -2.45 11.24 -0.23
CA ASN A 12 -2.08 12.56 0.29
C ASN A 12 -2.95 13.03 1.47
N LEU A 13 -4.19 12.53 1.57
CA LEU A 13 -5.09 12.80 2.69
C LEU A 13 -4.84 11.89 3.89
N ILE A 14 -4.57 10.61 3.62
CA ILE A 14 -4.43 9.57 4.65
C ILE A 14 -3.05 9.64 5.31
N VAL A 15 -1.97 9.83 4.54
CA VAL A 15 -0.59 9.75 5.03
C VAL A 15 -0.33 10.70 6.20
N LYS A 16 -0.97 11.88 6.21
CA LYS A 16 -0.85 12.90 7.28
C LYS A 16 -1.45 12.47 8.62
N ARG A 17 -2.21 11.38 8.64
CA ARG A 17 -2.93 10.84 9.80
C ARG A 17 -2.42 9.45 10.21
N LEU A 18 -1.45 8.91 9.48
CA LEU A 18 -0.86 7.61 9.81
C LEU A 18 0.13 7.77 10.97
N HIS A 19 0.11 6.78 11.86
CA HIS A 19 1.16 6.56 12.85
C HIS A 19 2.16 5.51 12.31
N GLU A 20 3.42 5.50 12.75
CA GLU A 20 4.42 4.50 12.29
C GLU A 20 3.99 3.04 12.54
N GLY A 21 3.16 2.82 13.57
CA GLY A 21 2.56 1.51 13.88
C GLY A 21 1.34 1.12 13.04
N SER A 22 0.94 1.94 12.05
CA SER A 22 -0.20 1.65 11.19
C SER A 22 0.11 0.50 10.24
N ILE A 23 -0.91 -0.31 9.96
CA ILE A 23 -0.85 -1.35 8.92
C ILE A 23 -1.68 -0.89 7.73
N LEU A 24 -1.07 -0.88 6.56
CA LEU A 24 -1.75 -0.60 5.29
C LEU A 24 -2.03 -1.92 4.59
N VAL A 25 -3.27 -2.10 4.14
CA VAL A 25 -3.71 -3.30 3.42
C VAL A 25 -4.09 -2.92 2.01
N PHE A 26 -3.54 -3.66 1.04
CA PHE A 26 -3.81 -3.53 -0.38
C PHE A 26 -4.44 -4.83 -0.86
N ASP A 27 -5.66 -4.75 -1.37
CA ASP A 27 -6.34 -5.85 -2.04
C ASP A 27 -5.87 -5.95 -3.51
N ASP A 28 -6.09 -7.13 -4.10
CA ASP A 28 -5.88 -7.39 -5.53
C ASP A 28 -4.53 -6.86 -6.07
N ILE A 29 -3.44 -7.10 -5.33
CA ILE A 29 -2.12 -6.53 -5.67
C ILE A 29 -1.56 -7.10 -6.98
N GLN A 30 -2.13 -8.18 -7.49
CA GLN A 30 -1.80 -8.76 -8.79
C GLN A 30 -2.40 -8.00 -9.98
N ASP A 31 -3.41 -7.16 -9.76
CA ASP A 31 -4.17 -6.53 -10.86
C ASP A 31 -3.40 -5.35 -11.49
N ASN A 32 -2.40 -4.80 -10.80
CA ASN A 32 -1.57 -3.68 -11.28
C ASN A 32 -0.27 -3.54 -10.47
N ASN A 33 0.64 -2.69 -10.94
CA ASN A 33 1.93 -2.47 -10.30
C ASN A 33 1.90 -1.46 -9.13
N TYR A 34 0.73 -1.00 -8.65
CA TYR A 34 0.67 0.04 -7.63
C TYR A 34 1.31 -0.40 -6.31
N PHE A 35 1.02 -1.61 -5.83
CA PHE A 35 1.60 -2.13 -4.61
C PHE A 35 3.13 -2.28 -4.72
N LYS A 36 3.61 -2.86 -5.83
CA LYS A 36 5.04 -2.97 -6.12
C LYS A 36 5.72 -1.60 -6.09
N ASN A 37 5.19 -0.63 -6.83
CA ASN A 37 5.72 0.72 -6.88
C ASN A 37 5.65 1.39 -5.49
N PHE A 38 4.61 1.12 -4.70
CA PHE A 38 4.47 1.67 -3.35
C PHE A 38 5.61 1.19 -2.45
N VAL A 39 5.87 -0.12 -2.38
CA VAL A 39 6.92 -0.67 -1.50
C VAL A 39 8.34 -0.37 -1.99
N GLU A 40 8.55 -0.17 -3.29
CA GLU A 40 9.86 0.25 -3.84
C GLU A 40 10.17 1.72 -3.55
N ASN A 41 9.15 2.58 -3.48
CA ASN A 41 9.32 4.02 -3.26
C ASN A 41 9.27 4.44 -1.78
N HIS A 42 8.97 3.53 -0.87
CA HIS A 42 8.87 3.81 0.56
C HIS A 42 9.75 2.87 1.38
N THR A 43 10.41 3.42 2.40
CA THR A 43 11.10 2.61 3.40
C THR A 43 10.07 1.98 4.33
N CYS A 44 9.80 0.70 4.11
CA CYS A 44 8.79 -0.06 4.86
C CYS A 44 9.09 -1.57 4.83
N SER A 45 8.44 -2.30 5.73
CA SER A 45 8.39 -3.76 5.70
C SER A 45 7.05 -4.20 5.11
N PHE A 46 7.03 -5.31 4.38
CA PHE A 46 5.77 -5.82 3.82
C PHE A 46 5.69 -7.34 3.80
N HIS A 47 4.45 -7.83 3.76
CA HIS A 47 4.12 -9.24 3.52
C HIS A 47 3.11 -9.35 2.39
N VAL A 48 3.20 -10.44 1.63
CA VAL A 48 2.20 -10.80 0.62
C VAL A 48 1.52 -12.08 1.08
N PHE A 49 0.20 -12.02 1.22
CA PHE A 49 -0.63 -13.18 1.53
C PHE A 49 -1.31 -13.65 0.26
N ARG A 50 -1.32 -14.96 0.04
CA ARG A 50 -2.05 -15.59 -1.05
C ARG A 50 -3.22 -16.40 -0.48
N PHE A 51 -4.40 -16.17 -1.02
CA PHE A 51 -5.56 -17.02 -0.78
C PHE A 51 -6.19 -17.38 -2.12
N GLN A 52 -6.31 -18.67 -2.41
CA GLN A 52 -6.66 -19.17 -3.74
C GLN A 52 -5.74 -18.54 -4.81
N ASN A 53 -6.33 -17.84 -5.79
CA ASN A 53 -5.64 -17.17 -6.90
C ASN A 53 -5.54 -15.65 -6.73
N LYS A 54 -5.73 -15.15 -5.50
CA LYS A 54 -5.70 -13.72 -5.17
C LYS A 54 -4.59 -13.42 -4.17
N TYR A 55 -4.07 -12.19 -4.24
CA TYR A 55 -2.97 -11.72 -3.42
C TYR A 55 -3.36 -10.43 -2.69
N ALA A 56 -3.00 -10.35 -1.40
CA ALA A 56 -3.16 -9.15 -0.59
C ALA A 56 -1.79 -8.72 -0.03
N GLY A 57 -1.50 -7.44 -0.14
CA GLY A 57 -0.26 -6.82 0.35
C GLY A 57 -0.49 -6.14 1.68
N PHE A 58 0.37 -6.41 2.65
CA PHE A 58 0.33 -5.78 3.97
C PHE A 58 1.64 -5.02 4.16
N VAL A 59 1.55 -3.71 4.38
CA VAL A 59 2.71 -2.87 4.70
C VAL A 59 2.64 -2.47 6.17
N HIS A 60 3.77 -2.58 6.85
CA HIS A 60 3.95 -2.18 8.24
C HIS A 60 5.30 -1.48 8.42
N GLN A 61 5.47 -0.81 9.56
CA GLN A 61 6.68 -0.04 9.87
C GLN A 61 7.02 0.99 8.77
N LEU A 62 5.99 1.62 8.20
CA LEU A 62 6.19 2.64 7.18
C LEU A 62 6.87 3.86 7.79
N LYS A 63 8.04 4.23 7.26
CA LYS A 63 8.71 5.47 7.62
C LYS A 63 8.04 6.65 6.91
N LEU A 64 7.34 7.46 7.69
CA LEU A 64 6.73 8.71 7.25
C LEU A 64 7.83 9.77 7.21
N LYS A 65 7.94 10.50 6.09
CA LYS A 65 8.84 11.64 5.95
C LYS A 65 8.19 12.92 6.46
#